data_AF-A0A842MWH0-F1
#
_entry.id   AF-A0A842MWH0-F1
#
_cell.length_a   1.000
_cell.length_b   1.000
_cell.length_c   1.000
_cell.angle_alpha   90.00
_cell.angle_beta   90.00
_cell.angle_gamma   90.00
#
_symmetry.space_group_name_H-M   'P 1'
#
loop_
_entity.id
_entity.type
_entity.pdbx_description
1 polymer ?
#
loop_
_entity_poly.entity_id
_entity_poly.type
_entity_poly.pdbx_seq_one_letter_code
_entity_poly.pdbx_strand_id
1 'polypeptide(L)'
;MGFVRRDLEDIEGCDVLIAYLPRLSAGTCMELFYAKLKGKATICICRLRNPSPWIIAHSDILIQRISDLQWALEKLKKGVKA
;
A
#
# COMPACT_ATOMS: atom_id res chain seq x y z
N MET A 1 -0.56 23.86 -0.65
CA MET A 1 -1.45 22.89 -1.34
C MET A 1 -0.74 22.02 -2.40
N GLY A 2 0.57 22.14 -2.64
CA GLY A 2 1.25 21.39 -3.71
C GLY A 2 1.71 19.96 -3.37
N PHE A 3 1.84 19.60 -2.09
CA PHE A 3 2.37 18.29 -1.68
C PHE A 3 1.39 17.15 -1.98
N VAL A 4 0.14 17.28 -1.52
CA VAL A 4 -0.91 16.27 -1.76
C VAL A 4 -1.09 15.98 -3.25
N ARG A 5 -1.13 17.01 -4.10
CA ARG A 5 -1.32 16.81 -5.54
C ARG A 5 -0.16 16.02 -6.15
N ARG A 6 1.08 16.32 -5.76
CA ARG A 6 2.25 15.61 -6.25
C ARG A 6 2.24 14.15 -5.81
N ASP A 7 1.89 13.87 -4.55
CA ASP A 7 1.79 12.50 -4.05
C ASP A 7 0.74 11.70 -4.83
N LEU A 8 -0.40 12.32 -5.18
CA LEU A 8 -1.43 11.68 -6.00
C LEU A 8 -0.95 11.43 -7.44
N GLU A 9 -0.23 12.38 -8.05
CA GLU A 9 0.37 12.22 -9.39
C GLU A 9 1.40 11.07 -9.40
N ASP A 10 2.23 10.96 -8.35
CA ASP A 10 3.18 9.86 -8.18
C ASP A 10 2.46 8.50 -8.02
N ILE A 11 1.35 8.46 -7.29
CA ILE A 11 0.50 7.25 -7.17
C ILE A 11 -0.10 6.87 -8.52
N GLU A 12 -0.57 7.83 -9.32
CA GLU A 12 -1.09 7.56 -10.66
C GLU A 12 -0.01 7.01 -11.60
N GLY A 13 1.25 7.45 -11.44
CA GLY A 13 2.39 6.99 -12.24
C GLY A 13 3.02 5.66 -11.82
N CYS A 14 2.74 5.16 -10.61
CA CYS A 14 3.36 3.92 -10.11
C CYS A 14 2.64 2.63 -10.57
N ASP A 15 3.33 1.50 -10.54
CA ASP A 15 2.75 0.17 -10.74
C ASP A 15 2.22 -0.43 -9.43
N VAL A 16 2.96 -0.20 -8.33
CA VAL A 16 2.70 -0.76 -7.01
C VAL A 16 2.93 0.31 -5.95
N LEU A 17 1.96 0.47 -5.04
CA LEU A 17 2.13 1.30 -3.85
C LEU A 17 2.50 0.43 -2.64
N ILE A 18 3.61 0.78 -1.99
CA ILE A 18 4.07 0.12 -0.76
C ILE A 18 3.91 1.10 0.40
N ALA A 19 2.93 0.86 1.27
CA ALA A 19 2.67 1.66 2.45
C ALA A 19 3.41 1.10 3.68
N TYR A 20 4.36 1.85 4.25
CA TYR A 20 4.97 1.51 5.54
C TYR A 20 4.19 2.17 6.68
N LEU A 21 3.44 1.37 7.44
CA LEU A 21 2.54 1.86 8.50
C LEU A 21 2.91 1.28 9.89
N PRO A 22 4.04 1.71 10.48
CA PRO A 22 4.44 1.29 11.82
C PRO A 22 3.58 1.92 12.92
N ARG A 23 3.01 3.10 12.63
CA ARG A 23 2.06 3.86 13.46
C ARG A 23 0.97 4.38 12.53
N LEU A 24 -0.23 4.59 13.07
CA LEU A 24 -1.35 5.10 12.29
C LEU A 24 -1.02 6.49 11.71
N SER A 25 -1.27 6.67 10.42
CA SER A 25 -1.04 7.91 9.67
C SER A 25 -2.23 8.16 8.77
N ALA A 26 -2.90 9.30 8.95
CA ALA A 26 -4.04 9.66 8.11
C ALA A 26 -3.61 9.81 6.63
N GLY A 27 -2.46 10.45 6.37
CA GLY A 27 -1.93 10.63 5.01
C GLY A 27 -1.67 9.30 4.32
N THR A 28 -0.95 8.39 4.98
CA THR A 28 -0.64 7.07 4.43
C THR A 28 -1.89 6.22 4.20
N CYS A 29 -2.89 6.33 5.07
CA CYS A 29 -4.19 5.69 4.84
C CYS A 29 -4.91 6.26 3.61
N MET A 30 -4.85 7.58 3.40
CA MET A 30 -5.44 8.23 2.22
C MET A 30 -4.71 7.84 0.93
N GLU A 31 -3.38 7.77 0.96
CA GLU A 31 -2.55 7.31 -0.16
C GLU A 31 -2.85 5.85 -0.51
N LEU A 32 -2.94 4.97 0.50
CA LEU A 32 -3.30 3.56 0.34
C LEU A 32 -4.70 3.40 -0.27
N PHE A 33 -5.68 4.14 0.26
CA PHE A 33 -7.03 4.17 -0.25
C PHE A 33 -7.07 4.63 -1.71
N TYR A 34 -6.38 5.73 -2.02
CA TYR A 34 -6.36 6.29 -3.36
C TYR A 34 -5.70 5.38 -4.39
N ALA A 35 -4.56 4.76 -4.03
CA ALA A 35 -3.91 3.77 -4.88
C ALA A 35 -4.83 2.60 -5.21
N LYS A 36 -5.55 2.09 -4.21
CA LYS A 36 -6.52 1.01 -4.43
C LYS A 36 -7.66 1.43 -5.36
N LEU A 37 -8.19 2.64 -5.20
CA LEU A 37 -9.21 3.19 -6.11
C LEU A 37 -8.72 3.34 -7.56
N LYS A 38 -7.43 3.62 -7.74
CA LYS A 38 -6.79 3.73 -9.06
C LYS A 38 -6.41 2.36 -9.66
N GLY A 39 -6.80 1.26 -9.03
CA GLY A 39 -6.50 -0.09 -9.48
C GLY A 39 -5.01 -0.46 -9.34
N LYS A 40 -4.24 0.30 -8.56
CA LYS A 40 -2.83 -0.01 -8.29
C LYS A 40 -2.75 -1.17 -7.32
N ALA A 41 -1.74 -2.01 -7.50
CA ALA A 41 -1.49 -3.09 -6.55
C ALA A 41 -0.92 -2.50 -5.25
N THR A 42 -1.45 -2.92 -4.10
CA THR A 42 -1.08 -2.33 -2.81
C THR A 42 -0.45 -3.33 -1.85
N ILE A 43 0.71 -2.98 -1.30
CA ILE A 43 1.37 -3.73 -0.23
C ILE A 43 1.41 -2.84 1.01
N CYS A 44 0.83 -3.29 2.12
CA CYS A 44 0.91 -2.58 3.39
C CYS A 44 1.79 -3.34 4.38
N ILE A 45 2.80 -2.66 4.91
CA ILE A 45 3.67 -3.13 5.98
C ILE A 45 3.16 -2.54 7.28
N CYS A 46 2.24 -3.24 7.94
CA CYS A 46 1.51 -2.75 9.09
C CYS A 46 1.99 -3.41 10.38
N ARG A 47 2.53 -2.60 11.31
CA ARG A 47 2.96 -3.10 12.64
C ARG A 47 1.89 -2.94 13.73
N LEU A 48 0.69 -2.49 13.35
CA LEU A 48 -0.43 -2.33 14.27
C LEU A 48 -0.99 -3.71 14.63
N ARG A 49 -1.26 -3.95 15.92
CA ARG A 49 -1.81 -5.22 16.40
C ARG A 49 -3.22 -5.48 15.84
N ASN A 50 -4.06 -4.44 15.80
CA ASN A 50 -5.42 -4.48 15.28
C ASN A 50 -5.58 -3.37 14.22
N PRO A 51 -5.16 -3.60 12.97
CA PRO A 51 -5.35 -2.62 11.91
C PRO A 51 -6.84 -2.38 11.65
N SER A 52 -7.19 -1.14 11.30
CA SER A 52 -8.54 -0.78 10.87
C SER A 52 -8.99 -1.67 9.70
N PRO A 53 -10.29 -2.03 9.62
CA PRO A 53 -10.85 -2.72 8.45
C PRO A 53 -10.52 -2.02 7.12
N TRP A 54 -10.40 -0.69 7.14
CA TRP A 54 -10.01 0.10 5.96
C TRP A 54 -8.59 -0.21 5.48
N ILE A 55 -7.64 -0.41 6.40
CA ILE A 55 -6.27 -0.80 6.03
C ILE A 55 -6.27 -2.18 5.41
N ILE A 56 -7.03 -3.12 5.99
CA ILE A 56 -7.12 -4.50 5.50
C ILE A 56 -7.75 -4.52 4.10
N ALA A 57 -8.90 -3.85 3.93
CA ALA A 57 -9.66 -3.86 2.67
C ALA A 57 -8.92 -3.23 1.49
N HIS A 58 -8.04 -2.25 1.74
CA HIS A 58 -7.30 -1.53 0.70
C HIS A 58 -5.85 -2.01 0.54
N SER A 59 -5.48 -3.12 1.19
CA SER A 59 -4.18 -3.79 1.02
C SER A 59 -4.36 -5.11 0.29
N ASP A 60 -3.77 -5.27 -0.90
CA ASP A 60 -3.75 -6.58 -1.59
C ASP A 60 -2.85 -7.57 -0.85
N ILE A 61 -1.76 -7.08 -0.29
CA ILE A 61 -0.86 -7.86 0.57
C ILE A 61 -0.62 -7.06 1.86
N LEU A 62 -0.88 -7.70 3.00
CA LEU A 62 -0.60 -7.15 4.33
C LEU A 62 0.52 -7.97 4.99
N ILE A 63 1.63 -7.31 5.33
CA ILE A 63 2.77 -7.91 6.05
C ILE A 63 3.09 -7.12 7.32
N GLN A 64 3.72 -7.78 8.30
CA GLN A 64 4.04 -7.13 9.58
C GLN A 64 5.46 -6.57 9.65
N ARG A 65 6.38 -7.07 8.83
CA ARG A 65 7.81 -6.72 8.89
C ARG A 65 8.31 -6.34 7.51
N ILE A 66 9.22 -5.36 7.47
CA ILE A 66 9.90 -4.97 6.22
C ILE A 66 10.67 -6.16 5.63
N SER A 67 11.20 -7.06 6.47
CA SER A 67 11.89 -8.28 6.01
C SER A 67 11.03 -9.18 5.13
N ASP A 68 9.70 -9.08 5.24
CA ASP A 68 8.76 -9.90 4.47
C ASP A 68 8.41 -9.23 3.11
N LEU A 69 8.98 -8.06 2.79
CA LEU A 69 8.68 -7.30 1.57
C LEU A 69 9.11 -8.07 0.31
N GLN A 70 10.28 -8.71 0.34
CA GLN A 70 10.75 -9.49 -0.82
C GLN A 70 9.77 -10.62 -1.15
N TRP A 71 9.25 -11.32 -0.13
CA TRP A 71 8.22 -12.33 -0.31
C TRP A 71 6.93 -11.74 -0.92
N ALA A 72 6.50 -10.56 -0.45
CA ALA A 72 5.29 -9.90 -0.96
C ALA A 72 5.44 -9.52 -2.45
N LEU A 73 6.59 -8.98 -2.84
CA LEU A 73 6.90 -8.63 -4.23
C LEU A 73 6.91 -9.87 -5.15
N GLU A 74 7.51 -10.98 -4.69
CA GLU A 74 7.52 -12.23 -5.45
C GLU A 74 6.12 -12.84 -5.59
N LYS A 75 5.26 -12.71 -4.57
CA LYS A 75 3.86 -13.13 -4.64
C LYS A 75 3.08 -12.31 -5.67
N LEU A 76 3.33 -11.00 -5.73
CA LEU A 76 2.70 -10.09 -6.68
C LEU A 76 3.09 -10.44 -8.12
N LYS A 77 4.38 -10.68 -8.40
CA LYS A 77 4.86 -11.15 -9.72
C LYS A 77 4.20 -12.44 -10.17
N LYS A 78 3.96 -13.39 -9.26
CA LYS A 78 3.33 -14.69 -9.57
C LYS A 78 1.83 -14.59 -9.88
N GLY A 79 1.16 -13.54 -9.39
CA GLY A 79 -0.23 -13.24 -9.72
C GLY A 79 -0.38 -12.60 -11.11
N VAL A 80 0.68 -12.00 -11.64
CA VAL A 80 0.80 -11.48 -13.01
C VAL A 80 1.35 -12.60 -13.90
N LYS A 81 0.62 -13.72 -14.02
CA LYS A 81 0.82 -14.61 -15.17
C LYS A 81 -0.19 -14.19 -16.23
N ALA A 82 0.35 -13.74 -17.37
CA ALA A 82 -0.38 -13.45 -18.60
C ALA A 82 -1.19 -14.67 -19.07
#